data_AF-A0A928LDY4-F1
#
_entry.id   AF-A0A928LDY4-F1
#
_cell.length_a   1.000
_cell.length_b   1.000
_cell.length_c   1.000
_cell.angle_alpha   90.00
_cell.angle_beta   90.00
_cell.angle_gamma   90.00
#
_symmetry.space_group_name_H-M   'P 1'
#
loop_
_entity.id
_entity.type
_entity.pdbx_description
1 polymer ?
#
loop_
_entity_poly.entity_id
_entity_poly.type
_entity_poly.pdbx_seq_one_letter_code
_entity_poly.pdbx_strand_id
1 'polypeptide(L)' 'MGTIIVLAVVLILIGLAVYSIRKDKKSGKSSCGCGCSGCAMRDRCHGDNSQ' A
#
# COMPACT_ATOMS: atom_id res chain seq x y z
N MET A 1 7.51 -19.67 29.97
CA MET A 1 6.31 -20.06 29.18
C MET A 1 5.54 -18.86 28.63
N GLY A 2 5.29 -17.80 29.41
CA GLY A 2 4.56 -16.61 28.92
C GLY A 2 5.27 -15.81 27.81
N THR A 3 6.60 -15.86 27.75
CA THR A 3 7.40 -15.16 26.73
C THR A 3 7.10 -15.63 25.30
N ILE A 4 6.85 -16.92 25.10
CA ILE A 4 6.51 -17.50 23.80
C ILE A 4 5.18 -16.93 23.29
N ILE A 5 4.19 -16.81 24.18
CA ILE A 5 2.87 -16.25 23.86
C ILE A 5 2.99 -14.78 23.47
N VAL A 6 3.75 -14.00 24.24
CA VAL A 6 3.98 -12.58 23.95
C VAL A 6 4.68 -12.40 22.61
N LEU A 7 5.72 -13.19 22.32
CA LEU A 7 6.43 -13.14 21.04
C LEU A 7 5.52 -13.49 19.85
N ALA A 8 4.68 -14.52 19.99
CA ALA A 8 3.73 -14.90 18.95
C ALA A 8 2.74 -13.77 18.64
N VAL A 9 2.18 -13.12 19.68
CA VAL A 9 1.25 -12.00 19.50
C VAL A 9 1.92 -10.82 18.79
N VAL A 10 3.13 -10.44 19.21
CA VAL A 10 3.87 -9.33 18.60
C VAL A 10 4.16 -9.61 17.11
N LEU A 11 4.60 -10.83 16.78
CA LEU A 11 4.89 -11.21 15.39
C LEU A 11 3.63 -11.19 14.52
N ILE A 12 2.48 -11.63 15.05
CA ILE A 12 1.19 -11.59 14.33
C ILE A 12 0.79 -10.14 14.03
N LEU A 13 0.88 -9.23 15.02
CA LEU A 13 0.51 -7.82 14.82
C LEU A 13 1.40 -7.14 13.77
N ILE A 14 2.72 -7.35 13.84
CA ILE A 14 3.67 -6.82 12.85
C ILE A 14 3.37 -7.41 11.46
N GLY A 15 3.12 -8.71 11.39
CA GLY A 15 2.77 -9.42 10.16
C GLY A 15 1.51 -8.86 9.51
N LEU A 16 0.44 -8.63 10.29
CA LEU A 16 -0.79 -8.00 9.80
C LEU A 16 -0.56 -6.56 9.34
N ALA A 17 0.20 -5.76 10.07
CA ALA A 17 0.49 -4.38 9.68
C ALA A 17 1.22 -4.31 8.33
N VAL A 18 2.28 -5.12 8.16
CA VAL A 18 3.03 -5.20 6.90
C VAL A 18 2.18 -5.81 5.79
N TYR A 19 1.33 -6.79 6.10
CA TYR A 19 0.42 -7.38 5.13
C TYR A 19 -0.60 -6.37 4.63
N SER A 20 -1.21 -5.57 5.52
CA SER A 20 -2.11 -4.48 5.14
C SER A 20 -1.39 -3.48 4.25
N ILE A 21 -0.21 -2.99 4.64
CA ILE A 21 0.58 -2.05 3.82
C ILE A 21 0.91 -2.64 2.44
N ARG A 22 1.33 -3.91 2.38
CA ARG A 22 1.62 -4.60 1.11
C ARG A 22 0.37 -4.79 0.26
N LYS A 23 -0.75 -5.15 0.88
CA LYS A 23 -2.03 -5.33 0.21
C LYS A 23 -2.54 -4.00 -0.30
N ASP A 24 -2.52 -2.94 0.50
CA ASP A 24 -2.89 -1.58 0.10
C ASP A 24 -2.04 -1.10 -1.08
N LYS A 25 -0.72 -1.38 -1.06
CA LYS A 25 0.19 -1.07 -2.18
C LYS A 25 -0.13 -1.89 -3.43
N LYS A 26 -0.47 -3.18 -3.28
CA LYS A 26 -0.84 -4.07 -4.40
C LYS A 26 -2.24 -3.75 -4.95
N SER A 27 -3.15 -3.30 -4.10
CA SER A 27 -4.49 -2.83 -4.43
C SER A 27 -4.50 -1.44 -5.08
N GLY A 28 -3.32 -0.86 -5.35
CA GLY A 28 -3.23 0.40 -6.06
C GLY A 28 -3.77 1.59 -5.28
N LYS A 29 -3.77 1.53 -3.93
CA LYS A 29 -3.84 2.74 -3.09
C LYS A 29 -2.53 3.51 -3.26
N SER A 30 -2.33 4.04 -4.46
CA SER A 30 -1.46 5.16 -4.70
C SER A 30 -1.96 6.33 -3.85
N SER A 31 -1.07 7.23 -3.45
CA SER A 31 -1.42 8.45 -2.71
C SER A 31 -2.50 9.29 -3.41
N CYS A 32 -2.78 9.00 -4.68
CA CYS A 32 -3.87 9.54 -5.48
C CYS A 32 -5.14 8.69 -5.23
N GLY A 33 -6.00 9.11 -4.30
CA GLY A 33 -7.23 8.40 -3.91
C GLY A 33 -8.28 8.18 -5.01
N CYS A 34 -8.15 8.89 -6.14
CA CYS A 34 -8.79 8.58 -7.40
C CYS A 34 -7.69 8.10 -8.35
N GLY A 35 -7.85 6.96 -9.01
CA GLY A 35 -6.82 6.40 -9.90
C GLY A 35 -6.31 7.38 -10.98
N CYS A 36 -5.38 6.95 -11.83
CA CYS A 36 -4.77 7.79 -12.87
C CYS A 36 -5.77 8.37 -13.90
N SER A 37 -7.09 8.19 -13.74
CA SER A 37 -8.15 8.80 -14.55
C SER A 37 -8.58 10.20 -14.07
N GLY A 38 -8.27 10.59 -12.83
CA GLY A 38 -8.66 11.91 -12.26
C GLY A 38 -7.53 12.66 -11.55
N CYS A 39 -6.30 12.16 -11.64
CA CYS A 39 -5.14 12.76 -11.00
C CYS A 39 -4.74 14.08 -11.69
N ALA A 40 -4.55 15.16 -10.93
CA ALA A 40 -4.10 16.46 -11.47
C ALA A 40 -2.68 16.40 -12.10
N MET A 41 -1.94 15.32 -11.84
CA MET A 41 -0.60 15.07 -12.39
C MET A 41 -0.59 14.01 -13.52
N ARG A 42 -1.75 13.71 -14.12
CA ARG A 42 -1.88 12.76 -15.25
C ARG A 42 -0.92 13.06 -16.40
N ASP A 43 -0.83 14.33 -16.81
CA ASP A 43 0.04 14.79 -17.90
C ASP A 43 1.53 14.51 -17.69
N ARG A 44 2.00 14.43 -16.44
CA ARG A 44 3.42 14.10 -16.16
C ARG A 44 3.67 12.62 -15.92
N CYS A 45 2.66 11.87 -15.46
CA CYS A 45 2.80 10.44 -15.17
C CYS A 45 2.58 9.56 -16.41
N HIS A 46 1.68 9.95 -17.31
CA HIS A 46 1.42 9.27 -18.57
C HIS A 46 1.43 10.32 -19.69
N GLY A 47 2.62 10.87 -19.96
CA GLY A 47 2.84 11.66 -21.17
C GLY A 47 2.83 10.73 -22.38
N ASP A 48 1.65 10.38 -22.87
CA ASP A 48 1.51 9.87 -24.22
C ASP A 48 1.82 11.02 -25.17
N ASN A 49 2.85 10.83 -25.98
CA ASN A 49 3.29 11.76 -26.99
C ASN A 49 2.27 11.74 -28.14
N SER A 50 1.07 12.30 -27.90
CA SER A 50 0.09 12.62 -28.93
C SER A 50 0.23 14.10 -29.29
N GLN A 51 1.34 14.43 -29.96
CA GLN A 51 1.46 15.62 -30.79
C GLN A 51 0.70 15.41 -32.10
#